data_AF-A0A1B6F7R7-F1
#
_entry.id   AF-A0A1B6F7R7-F1
#
_cell.length_a   1.000
_cell.length_b   1.000
_cell.length_c   1.000
_cell.angle_alpha   90.00
_cell.angle_beta   90.00
_cell.angle_gamma   90.00
#
_symmetry.space_group_name_H-M   'P 1'
#
loop_
_entity.id
_entity.type
_entity.pdbx_description
1 polymer ?
#
loop_
_entity_poly.entity_id
_entity_poly.type
_entity_poly.pdbx_seq_one_letter_code
_entity_poly.pdbx_strand_id
1 'polypeptide(L)'
;QSQAQEKSGRIVVYGDSNCLDNSHMTKDCFWMLDAILEYTSSGHMPSIFTRNKAEMPKPAVELPQRMKGNNLYRYSKVLENHMGNPQVRPLPPCPHLVWAPAN
;
A
#
# COMPACT_ATOMS: atom_id res chain seq x y z
N GLN A 1 26.40 -3.32 -8.71
CA GLN A 1 25.75 -3.47 -7.39
C GLN A 1 25.66 -2.07 -6.80
N SER A 2 24.46 -1.53 -6.59
CA SER A 2 24.30 -0.24 -5.92
C SER A 2 24.61 -0.43 -4.44
N GLN A 3 25.74 0.12 -4.00
CA GLN A 3 26.08 0.16 -2.57
C GLN A 3 25.05 1.05 -1.88
N ALA A 4 24.06 0.44 -1.23
CA ALA A 4 23.26 1.15 -0.25
C ALA A 4 24.22 1.61 0.84
N GLN A 5 24.33 2.92 1.02
CA GLN A 5 25.11 3.52 2.09
C GLN A 5 24.62 2.90 3.41
N GLU A 6 25.50 2.28 4.21
CA GLU A 6 25.13 1.40 5.34
C GLU A 6 24.17 2.03 6.38
N LYS A 7 23.94 3.35 6.30
CA LYS A 7 23.08 4.12 7.20
C LYS A 7 21.74 4.59 6.59
N SER A 8 21.40 4.23 5.36
CA SER A 8 20.10 4.60 4.79
C SER A 8 19.00 3.67 5.31
N GLY A 9 17.81 4.23 5.58
CA GLY A 9 16.62 3.43 5.84
C GLY A 9 16.27 2.50 4.66
N ARG A 10 15.61 1.38 4.95
CA ARG A 10 15.17 0.41 3.95
C ARG A 10 13.64 0.41 3.88
N ILE A 11 13.10 0.47 2.66
CA ILE A 11 11.66 0.45 2.40
C ILE A 11 11.34 -0.81 1.59
N VAL A 12 10.27 -1.49 1.96
CA VAL A 12 9.71 -2.63 1.24
C VAL A 12 8.21 -2.40 1.04
N VAL A 13 7.69 -2.84 -0.11
CA VAL A 13 6.25 -2.82 -0.41
C VAL A 13 5.74 -4.24 -0.41
N TYR A 14 4.73 -4.51 0.40
CA TYR A 14 4.06 -5.80 0.51
C TYR A 14 2.59 -5.66 0.11
N GLY A 15 2.20 -6.27 -1.00
CA GLY A 15 0.92 -6.01 -1.67
C GLY A 15 -0.24 -6.92 -1.26
N ASP A 16 -0.07 -7.76 -0.24
CA ASP A 16 -1.08 -8.76 0.16
C ASP A 16 -1.48 -8.57 1.63
N SER A 17 -2.23 -7.51 1.94
CA SER A 17 -2.66 -7.22 3.31
C SER A 17 -3.47 -8.35 3.95
N ASN A 18 -4.18 -9.14 3.15
CA ASN A 18 -4.98 -10.27 3.62
C ASN A 18 -4.12 -11.45 4.08
N CYS A 19 -2.84 -11.47 3.69
CA CYS A 19 -1.88 -12.47 4.17
C CYS A 19 -1.33 -12.07 5.56
N LEU A 20 -1.48 -10.81 5.97
CA LEU A 20 -1.14 -10.32 7.32
C LEU A 20 -2.32 -10.35 8.29
N ASP A 21 -3.52 -10.63 7.79
CA ASP A 21 -4.71 -10.74 8.61
C ASP A 21 -5.11 -12.21 8.82
N ASN A 22 -6.00 -12.46 9.78
CA ASN A 22 -6.51 -13.81 10.04
C ASN A 22 -7.60 -14.25 9.04
N SER A 23 -7.85 -13.49 7.96
CA SER A 23 -8.95 -13.77 7.04
C SER A 23 -8.71 -15.04 6.22
N HIS A 24 -7.45 -15.45 6.01
CA HIS A 24 -7.10 -16.64 5.23
C HIS A 24 -5.87 -17.42 5.75
N MET A 25 -5.92 -17.93 6.99
CA MET A 25 -4.89 -18.79 7.61
C MET A 25 -4.70 -20.19 6.96
N THR A 26 -5.22 -20.43 5.75
CA THR A 26 -5.09 -21.73 5.07
C THR A 26 -3.75 -21.91 4.37
N LYS A 27 -2.95 -20.83 4.26
CA LYS A 27 -1.62 -20.84 3.64
C LYS A 27 -0.60 -20.20 4.57
N ASP A 28 0.65 -20.63 4.45
CA ASP A 28 1.77 -20.02 5.16
C ASP A 28 2.11 -18.66 4.53
N CYS A 29 1.73 -17.59 5.23
CA CYS A 29 1.89 -16.20 4.81
C CYS A 29 3.11 -15.51 5.42
N PHE A 30 3.60 -16.02 6.56
CA PHE A 30 4.51 -15.28 7.41
C PHE A 30 5.97 -15.48 7.03
N TRP A 31 6.33 -16.57 6.35
CA TRP A 31 7.71 -16.79 5.89
C TRP A 31 8.26 -15.62 5.07
N MET A 32 7.41 -14.98 4.24
CA MET A 32 7.81 -13.84 3.41
C MET A 32 7.94 -12.57 4.25
N LEU A 33 7.06 -12.40 5.24
CA LEU A 33 7.14 -11.30 6.19
C LEU A 33 8.42 -11.39 7.02
N ASP A 34 8.77 -12.57 7.52
CA ASP A 34 9.98 -12.82 8.30
C ASP A 34 11.24 -12.43 7.51
N ALA A 35 11.30 -12.84 6.24
CA ALA A 35 12.39 -12.45 5.34
C ALA A 35 12.44 -10.93 5.08
N ILE A 36 11.29 -10.26 4.95
CA ILE A 36 11.21 -8.79 4.82
C ILE A 36 11.72 -8.11 6.09
N LEU A 37 11.37 -8.64 7.27
CA LEU A 37 11.82 -8.12 8.56
C LEU A 37 13.33 -8.29 8.74
N GLU A 38 13.90 -9.42 8.34
CA GLU A 38 15.34 -9.65 8.33
C GLU A 38 16.07 -8.57 7.49
N TYR A 39 15.58 -8.33 6.27
CA TYR A 39 16.15 -7.31 5.38
C TYR A 39 16.02 -5.90 5.94
N THR A 40 14.83 -5.52 6.42
CA THR A 40 14.60 -4.15 6.90
C THR A 40 15.33 -3.87 8.21
N SER A 41 15.46 -4.84 9.11
CA SER A 41 16.15 -4.69 10.40
C SER A 41 17.67 -4.75 10.29
N SER A 42 18.22 -5.75 9.60
CA SER A 42 19.67 -6.04 9.58
C SER A 42 20.38 -5.58 8.30
N GLY A 43 19.63 -5.38 7.21
CA GLY A 43 20.19 -5.14 5.89
C GLY A 43 20.67 -6.40 5.17
N HIS A 44 20.62 -7.57 5.82
CA HIS A 44 20.87 -8.85 5.18
C HIS A 44 19.80 -9.11 4.13
N MET A 45 20.17 -9.48 2.90
CA MET A 45 19.21 -9.81 1.84
C MET A 45 18.96 -11.33 1.83
N PRO A 46 17.78 -11.82 2.29
CA PRO A 46 17.51 -13.24 2.34
C PRO A 46 17.60 -13.91 0.96
N SER A 47 18.15 -15.12 0.93
CA SER A 47 18.39 -15.85 -0.32
C SER A 47 17.12 -16.15 -1.11
N ILE A 48 15.95 -16.18 -0.46
CA ILE A 48 14.67 -16.40 -1.13
C ILE A 48 14.34 -15.29 -2.14
N PHE A 49 14.73 -14.04 -1.86
CA PHE A 49 14.50 -12.91 -2.76
C PHE A 49 15.53 -12.84 -3.88
N THR A 50 16.76 -13.31 -3.66
CA THR A 50 17.77 -13.37 -4.72
C THR A 50 17.50 -14.51 -5.69
N ARG A 51 17.01 -15.66 -5.21
CA ARG A 51 16.62 -16.82 -6.03
C ARG A 51 15.34 -16.57 -6.84
N ASN A 52 14.37 -15.87 -6.27
CA ASN A 52 13.09 -15.54 -6.92
C ASN A 52 13.08 -14.11 -7.49
N LYS A 53 14.20 -13.67 -8.04
CA LYS A 53 14.29 -12.34 -8.62
C LYS A 53 13.42 -12.26 -9.87
N ALA A 54 12.23 -11.68 -9.74
CA ALA A 54 11.39 -11.33 -10.86
C ALA A 54 11.94 -10.06 -11.53
N GLU A 55 11.86 -9.99 -12.85
CA GLU A 55 11.97 -8.71 -13.54
C GLU A 55 10.78 -7.84 -13.14
N MET A 56 11.03 -6.55 -12.89
CA MET A 56 9.92 -5.64 -12.65
C MET A 56 9.02 -5.63 -13.89
N PRO A 57 7.70 -5.81 -13.72
CA PRO A 57 6.77 -5.65 -14.82
C PRO A 57 6.97 -4.27 -15.44
N LYS A 58 6.93 -4.22 -16.77
CA LYS A 58 6.81 -2.93 -17.46
C LYS A 58 5.57 -2.22 -16.91
N PRO A 59 5.59 -0.87 -16.80
CA PRO A 59 4.41 -0.12 -16.36
C PRO A 59 3.19 -0.61 -17.13
N ALA A 60 2.17 -1.06 -16.39
CA ALA A 60 0.96 -1.56 -17.00
C ALA A 60 0.34 -0.42 -17.81
N VAL A 61 0.28 -0.57 -19.13
CA VAL A 61 -0.37 0.39 -20.03
C VAL A 61 -1.87 0.43 -19.73
N GLU A 62 -2.43 -0.72 -19.34
CA GLU A 62 -3.82 -0.85 -18.93
C GLU A 62 -3.94 -0.77 -17.41
N LEU A 63 -4.69 0.22 -16.94
CA LEU A 63 -5.00 0.39 -15.53
C LEU A 63 -6.02 -0.67 -15.08
N PRO A 64 -5.87 -1.23 -13.86
CA PRO A 64 -6.84 -2.17 -13.32
C PRO A 64 -8.23 -1.53 -13.28
N GLN A 65 -9.21 -2.26 -13.83
CA GLN A 65 -10.60 -1.83 -13.85
C GLN A 65 -11.34 -2.34 -12.63
N ARG A 66 -12.33 -1.57 -12.18
CA ARG A 66 -13.23 -2.00 -11.11
C ARG A 66 -13.99 -3.26 -11.53
N MET A 67 -14.08 -4.25 -10.63
CA MET A 67 -14.81 -5.50 -10.87
C MET A 67 -16.27 -5.21 -11.28
N LYS A 68 -16.75 -5.83 -12.36
CA LYS A 68 -18.13 -5.66 -12.81
C LYS A 68 -19.12 -6.05 -11.71
N GLY A 69 -20.15 -5.25 -11.50
CA GLY A 69 -21.20 -5.50 -10.50
C GLY A 69 -20.82 -5.14 -9.05
N ASN A 70 -19.61 -4.63 -8.78
CA ASN A 70 -19.31 -4.13 -7.43
C ASN A 70 -20.09 -2.84 -7.14
N ASN A 71 -20.56 -2.70 -5.90
CA ASN A 71 -21.30 -1.52 -5.42
C ASN A 71 -20.44 -0.64 -4.49
N LEU A 72 -19.10 -0.71 -4.58
CA LEU A 72 -18.19 -0.02 -3.65
C LEU A 72 -18.35 1.50 -3.71
N TYR A 73 -18.77 2.04 -4.86
CA TYR A 73 -19.04 3.48 -5.03
C TYR A 73 -20.09 4.01 -4.04
N ARG A 74 -21.05 3.17 -3.60
CA ARG A 74 -22.11 3.57 -2.64
C ARG A 74 -21.59 3.89 -1.23
N TYR A 75 -20.39 3.40 -0.91
CA TYR A 75 -19.71 3.66 0.36
C TYR A 75 -18.61 4.73 0.22
N SER A 76 -18.45 5.32 -0.97
CA SER A 76 -17.45 6.35 -1.20
C SER A 76 -17.76 7.59 -0.36
N LYS A 77 -16.78 8.05 0.41
CA LYS A 77 -16.84 9.36 1.08
C LYS A 77 -16.60 10.53 0.12
N VAL A 78 -16.15 10.23 -1.11
CA VAL A 78 -15.85 11.23 -2.15
C VAL A 78 -17.08 11.51 -3.00
N LEU A 79 -17.95 10.52 -3.19
CA LEU A 79 -19.17 10.68 -3.97
C LEU A 79 -20.33 11.08 -3.06
N GLU A 80 -21.22 11.89 -3.61
CA GLU A 80 -22.49 12.19 -2.97
C GLU A 80 -23.50 11.08 -3.33
N ASN A 81 -24.27 10.59 -2.35
CA ASN A 81 -25.27 9.56 -2.58
C ASN A 81 -26.56 10.23 -3.08
N HIS A 82 -26.68 10.45 -4.39
CA HIS A 82 -27.91 10.90 -5.05
C HIS A 82 -28.38 9.85 -6.07
N MET A 83 -29.70 9.79 -6.29
CA MET A 83 -30.29 8.97 -7.33
C MET A 83 -30.01 9.61 -8.69
N GLY A 84 -28.87 9.27 -9.30
CA GLY A 84 -28.45 9.85 -10.59
C GLY A 84 -26.96 9.62 -10.89
N ASN A 85 -26.39 10.50 -11.72
CA ASN A 85 -24.98 10.44 -12.11
C ASN A 85 -24.07 10.89 -10.97
N PRO A 86 -23.06 10.09 -10.56
CA PRO A 86 -22.23 10.36 -9.40
C PRO A 86 -21.53 11.72 -9.46
N GLN A 87 -21.93 12.62 -8.58
CA GLN A 87 -21.28 13.90 -8.28
C GLN A 87 -20.22 13.74 -7.18
N VAL A 88 -19.09 14.43 -7.36
CA VAL A 88 -18.01 14.51 -6.38
C VAL A 88 -18.37 15.54 -5.32
N ARG A 89 -18.18 15.20 -4.05
CA ARG A 89 -18.37 16.13 -2.94
C ARG A 89 -17.37 17.29 -3.04
N PRO A 90 -17.80 18.54 -2.77
CA PRO A 90 -16.88 19.66 -2.74
C PRO A 90 -15.84 19.46 -1.64
N LEU A 91 -14.60 19.88 -1.90
CA LEU A 91 -13.55 19.86 -0.89
C LEU A 91 -13.88 20.88 0.21
N PRO A 92 -13.71 20.53 1.50
CA PRO A 92 -13.84 21.51 2.56
C PRO A 92 -12.76 22.60 2.43
N PRO A 93 -13.02 23.83 2.88
CA PRO A 93 -12.01 24.89 2.88
C PRO A 93 -10.83 24.50 3.76
N CYS A 94 -9.63 24.90 3.36
CA CYS A 94 -8.42 24.66 4.15
C CYS A 94 -8.54 25.31 5.54
N PRO A 95 -8.36 24.56 6.64
CA PRO A 95 -8.40 25.15 7.96
C PRO A 95 -7.23 26.14 8.13
N HIS A 96 -7.51 27.34 8.62
CA HIS A 96 -6.46 28.26 9.06
C HIS A 96 -5.95 27.82 10.43
N LEU A 97 -4.66 27.47 10.50
CA LEU A 97 -4.00 27.15 11.77
C LEU A 97 -3.76 28.44 12.55
N VAL A 98 -4.14 28.45 13.82
CA VAL A 98 -3.81 29.51 14.77
C VAL A 98 -2.76 28.95 15.73
N TRP A 99 -1.63 29.64 15.84
CA TRP A 99 -0.56 29.24 16.77
C TRP A 99 -1.02 29.41 18.21
N ALA A 100 -0.57 28.50 19.09
CA ALA A 100 -0.77 28.67 20.52
C ALA A 100 -0.06 29.97 21.00
N PRO A 101 -0.66 30.75 21.90
CA PRO A 101 0.01 31.91 22.48
C PRO A 101 1.27 31.47 23.23
N ALA A 102 2.30 32.31 23.20
CA ALA A 102 3.48 32.11 24.03
C ALA A 102 3.09 32.30 25.50
N ASN A 103 3.46 31.33 26.35
CA ASN A 103 3.37 31.44 27.81
C ASN A 103 4.43 32.40 28.36
#